data_AF-A0A3N1SEX7-F1
#
_entry.id   AF-A0A3N1SEX7-F1
#
_cell.length_a   1.000
_cell.length_b   1.000
_cell.length_c   1.000
_cell.angle_alpha   90.00
_cell.angle_beta   90.00
_cell.angle_gamma   90.00
#
_symmetry.space_group_name_H-M   'P 1'
#
loop_
_entity.id
_entity.type
_entity.pdbx_description
1 polymer ?
#
loop_
_entity_poly.entity_id
_entity_poly.type
_entity_poly.pdbx_seq_one_letter_code
_entity_poly.pdbx_strand_id
1 'polypeptide(L)'
;MYEDPRTSQEWEDVALERRSDAAELHRAGRHVACVYYLGFTAECFAKALCVARGRPVPRNRSGHDVLAILEHAGFSPQVLPQEVRSFLADRDVSLRYQLVLPEDVEIEDEIVAANRFVSWCIRQLRRRPGVHGTKAQRRNAL
;
A
#
# COMPACT_ATOMS: atom_id res chain seq x y z
N MET A 1 -19.16 2.48 -16.88
CA MET A 1 -18.23 1.48 -16.32
C MET A 1 -17.12 2.28 -15.67
N TYR A 2 -16.76 1.99 -14.42
CA TYR A 2 -15.64 2.68 -13.77
C TYR A 2 -14.33 2.08 -14.27
N GLU A 3 -13.32 2.93 -14.47
CA GLU A 3 -11.99 2.49 -14.91
C GLU A 3 -11.09 2.22 -13.71
N ASP A 4 -10.40 1.08 -13.73
CA ASP A 4 -9.39 0.75 -12.73
C ASP A 4 -8.08 1.50 -13.01
N PRO A 5 -7.31 1.88 -11.97
CA PRO A 5 -5.99 2.47 -12.15
C PRO A 5 -5.03 1.50 -12.86
N ARG A 6 -4.30 2.00 -13.86
CA ARG A 6 -3.37 1.23 -14.71
C ARG A 6 -1.91 1.67 -14.54
N THR A 7 -1.67 2.93 -14.19
CA THR A 7 -0.32 3.46 -13.97
C THR A 7 0.00 3.56 -12.49
N SER A 8 1.29 3.63 -12.15
CA SER A 8 1.71 3.86 -10.76
C SER A 8 1.20 5.19 -10.23
N GLN A 9 1.13 6.22 -11.08
CA GLN A 9 0.62 7.54 -10.71
C GLN A 9 -0.87 7.49 -10.39
N GLU A 10 -1.69 6.82 -11.23
CA GLU A 10 -3.12 6.68 -10.96
C GLU A 10 -3.39 5.94 -9.64
N TRP A 11 -2.59 4.91 -9.31
CA TRP A 11 -2.68 4.25 -8.00
C TRP A 11 -2.27 5.17 -6.84
N GLU A 12 -1.23 5.98 -7.02
CA GLU A 12 -0.81 6.99 -6.03
C GLU A 12 -1.89 8.06 -5.82
N ASP A 13 -2.53 8.54 -6.90
CA ASP A 13 -3.59 9.54 -6.84
C ASP A 13 -4.81 9.02 -6.06
N VAL A 14 -5.24 7.78 -6.32
CA VAL A 14 -6.29 7.12 -5.53
C VAL A 14 -5.87 7.00 -4.07
N ALA A 15 -4.64 6.60 -3.78
CA ALA A 15 -4.16 6.49 -2.41
C ALA A 15 -4.22 7.83 -1.66
N LEU A 16 -3.84 8.93 -2.32
CA LEU A 16 -3.88 10.26 -1.75
C LEU A 16 -5.31 10.74 -1.48
N GLU A 17 -6.24 10.45 -2.39
CA GLU A 17 -7.67 10.74 -2.18
C GLU A 17 -8.20 9.99 -0.95
N ARG A 18 -7.95 8.67 -0.85
CA ARG A 18 -8.40 7.85 0.29
C ARG A 18 -7.74 8.24 1.61
N ARG A 19 -6.51 8.73 1.57
CA ARG A 19 -5.84 9.30 2.74
C ARG A 19 -6.52 10.58 3.23
N SER A 20 -6.97 11.43 2.30
CA SER A 20 -7.74 12.62 2.62
C SER A 20 -9.07 12.26 3.28
N ASP A 21 -9.78 11.27 2.73
CA ASP A 21 -11.03 10.75 3.31
C ASP A 21 -10.81 10.21 4.73
N ALA A 22 -9.72 9.45 4.96
CA ALA A 22 -9.39 8.94 6.28
C ALA A 22 -9.20 10.06 7.33
N ALA A 23 -8.59 11.19 6.93
CA ALA A 23 -8.36 12.32 7.81
C ALA A 23 -9.67 13.04 8.19
N GLU A 24 -10.62 13.15 7.26
CA GLU A 24 -11.96 13.69 7.57
C GLU A 24 -12.74 12.74 8.49
N LEU A 25 -12.66 11.43 8.24
CA LEU A 25 -13.32 10.41 9.07
C LEU A 25 -12.79 10.42 10.51
N HIS A 26 -11.48 10.57 10.69
CA HIS A 26 -10.89 10.72 12.01
C HIS A 26 -11.41 11.98 12.72
N ARG A 27 -11.40 13.14 12.05
CA ARG A 27 -11.94 14.40 12.62
C ARG A 27 -13.42 14.29 13.00
N ALA A 28 -14.18 13.47 12.30
CA ALA A 28 -15.59 13.20 12.58
C ALA A 28 -15.81 12.11 13.66
N GLY A 29 -14.74 11.59 14.30
CA GLY A 29 -14.82 10.55 15.32
C GLY A 29 -15.16 9.16 14.77
N ARG A 30 -15.10 8.95 13.45
CA ARG A 30 -15.42 7.68 12.78
C ARG A 30 -14.18 6.80 12.64
N HIS A 31 -13.65 6.33 13.77
CA HIS A 31 -12.33 5.72 13.83
C HIS A 31 -12.20 4.40 13.05
N VAL A 32 -13.20 3.51 13.10
CA VAL A 32 -13.17 2.27 12.30
C VAL A 32 -13.08 2.58 10.80
N ALA A 33 -13.91 3.53 10.34
CA ALA A 33 -13.89 3.96 8.95
C ALA A 33 -12.55 4.62 8.58
N CYS A 34 -11.98 5.43 9.47
CA CYS A 34 -10.64 5.99 9.29
C CYS A 34 -9.60 4.88 9.07
N VAL A 35 -9.51 3.89 9.97
CA VAL A 35 -8.56 2.77 9.87
C VAL A 35 -8.77 1.98 8.59
N TYR A 36 -10.02 1.73 8.19
CA TYR A 36 -10.34 1.08 6.92
C TYR A 36 -9.76 1.86 5.72
N TYR A 37 -9.98 3.19 5.65
CA TYR A 37 -9.45 4.01 4.57
C TYR A 37 -7.91 4.16 4.62
N LEU A 38 -7.29 4.11 5.80
CA LEU A 38 -5.83 4.04 5.93
C LEU A 38 -5.27 2.71 5.39
N GLY A 39 -5.94 1.59 5.69
CA GLY A 39 -5.61 0.29 5.09
C GLY A 39 -5.74 0.32 3.57
N PHE A 40 -6.82 0.92 3.05
CA PHE A 40 -7.02 1.05 1.61
C PHE A 40 -5.98 1.97 0.96
N THR A 41 -5.60 3.06 1.63
CA THR A 41 -4.48 3.92 1.22
C THR A 41 -3.18 3.12 1.07
N ALA A 42 -2.86 2.28 2.07
CA ALA A 42 -1.68 1.43 2.06
C ALA A 42 -1.73 0.40 0.91
N GLU A 43 -2.88 -0.23 0.69
CA GLU A 43 -3.11 -1.15 -0.44
C GLU A 43 -2.81 -0.45 -1.78
N CYS A 44 -3.36 0.74 -2.02
CA CYS A 44 -3.15 1.50 -3.26
C CYS A 44 -1.67 1.87 -3.46
N PHE A 45 -0.96 2.32 -2.42
CA PHE A 45 0.47 2.58 -2.52
C PHE A 45 1.30 1.33 -2.82
N ALA A 46 0.96 0.19 -2.22
CA ALA A 46 1.64 -1.08 -2.53
C ALA A 46 1.41 -1.50 -3.99
N LYS A 47 0.19 -1.29 -4.52
CA LYS A 47 -0.14 -1.51 -5.94
C LYS A 47 0.62 -0.56 -6.87
N ALA A 48 0.76 0.71 -6.49
CA ALA A 48 1.59 1.67 -7.21
C ALA A 48 3.04 1.18 -7.32
N LEU A 49 3.59 0.60 -6.25
CA LEU A 49 4.94 0.01 -6.25
C LEU A 49 5.04 -1.19 -7.20
N CYS A 50 4.04 -2.07 -7.29
CA CYS A 50 4.04 -3.15 -8.28
C CYS A 50 4.19 -2.58 -9.69
N VAL A 51 3.33 -1.63 -10.07
CA VAL A 51 3.32 -1.04 -11.42
C VAL A 51 4.64 -0.31 -11.71
N ALA A 52 5.16 0.48 -10.75
CA ALA A 52 6.44 1.17 -10.89
C ALA A 52 7.63 0.21 -11.06
N ARG A 53 7.51 -1.04 -10.59
CA ARG A 53 8.50 -2.11 -10.74
C ARG A 53 8.27 -2.97 -11.98
N GLY A 54 7.33 -2.60 -12.85
CA GLY A 54 6.97 -3.35 -14.05
C GLY A 54 6.29 -4.69 -13.75
N ARG A 55 5.64 -4.80 -12.58
CA ARG A 55 4.94 -6.00 -12.14
C ARG A 55 3.43 -5.77 -12.16
N PRO A 56 2.62 -6.75 -12.60
CA PRO A 56 1.18 -6.63 -12.56
C PRO A 56 0.69 -6.55 -11.11
N VAL A 57 -0.41 -5.83 -10.89
CA VAL A 57 -1.07 -5.81 -9.58
C VAL A 57 -1.69 -7.19 -9.30
N PRO A 58 -1.43 -7.81 -8.13
CA PRO A 58 -2.08 -9.05 -7.73
C PRO A 58 -3.62 -8.90 -7.72
N ARG A 59 -4.33 -9.96 -8.11
CA ARG A 59 -5.80 -10.01 -8.15
C ARG A 59 -6.34 -10.89 -7.03
N ASN A 60 -7.67 -10.86 -6.84
CA ASN A 60 -8.39 -11.65 -5.84
C ASN A 60 -7.89 -11.36 -4.42
N ARG A 61 -7.93 -12.34 -3.52
CA ARG A 61 -7.55 -12.18 -2.10
C ARG A 61 -6.15 -11.58 -1.92
N SER A 62 -5.16 -12.01 -2.72
CA SER A 62 -3.80 -11.47 -2.66
C SER A 62 -3.69 -10.01 -3.12
N GLY A 63 -4.70 -9.51 -3.86
CA GLY A 63 -4.81 -8.09 -4.23
C GLY A 63 -5.32 -7.19 -3.11
N HIS A 64 -5.59 -7.75 -1.93
CA HIS A 64 -6.03 -7.04 -0.73
C HIS A 64 -5.11 -7.23 0.48
N ASP A 65 -4.11 -8.11 0.37
CA ASP A 65 -3.10 -8.33 1.41
C ASP A 65 -1.89 -7.44 1.13
N VAL A 66 -1.73 -6.37 1.91
CA VAL A 66 -0.70 -5.36 1.64
C VAL A 66 0.71 -5.93 1.74
N LEU A 67 0.96 -6.85 2.67
CA LEU A 67 2.27 -7.48 2.82
C LEU A 67 2.59 -8.39 1.62
N ALA A 68 1.62 -9.16 1.16
CA ALA A 68 1.78 -9.98 -0.05
C ALA A 68 2.00 -9.11 -1.31
N ILE A 69 1.32 -7.96 -1.42
CA ILE A 69 1.53 -7.02 -2.53
C ILE A 69 2.95 -6.43 -2.50
N LEU A 70 3.47 -6.08 -1.32
CA LEU A 70 4.83 -5.58 -1.16
C LEU A 70 5.89 -6.61 -1.57
N GLU A 71 5.72 -7.86 -1.13
CA GLU A 71 6.58 -8.96 -1.56
C GLU A 71 6.51 -9.16 -3.06
N HIS A 72 5.30 -9.09 -3.63
CA HIS A 72 5.11 -9.15 -5.07
C HIS A 72 5.81 -7.99 -5.80
N ALA A 73 5.83 -6.78 -5.24
CA ALA A 73 6.59 -5.64 -5.77
C ALA A 73 8.12 -5.79 -5.63
N GLY A 74 8.59 -6.80 -4.89
CA GLY A 74 10.00 -7.10 -4.67
C GLY A 74 10.61 -6.47 -3.42
N PHE A 75 9.77 -6.10 -2.44
CA PHE A 75 10.22 -5.57 -1.16
C PHE A 75 9.92 -6.58 -0.05
N SER A 76 10.92 -6.94 0.76
CA SER A 76 10.68 -7.73 1.97
C SER A 76 9.94 -6.89 3.01
N PRO A 77 8.86 -7.37 3.65
CA PRO A 77 8.19 -6.70 4.75
C PRO A 77 9.14 -6.32 5.89
N GLN A 78 10.23 -7.06 6.07
CA GLN A 78 11.22 -6.84 7.13
C GLN A 78 11.95 -5.49 7.03
N VAL A 79 11.87 -4.81 5.88
CA VAL A 79 12.40 -3.43 5.73
C VAL A 79 11.57 -2.38 6.46
N LEU A 80 10.35 -2.74 6.87
CA LEU A 80 9.44 -1.87 7.61
C LEU A 80 9.59 -2.11 9.12
N PRO A 81 9.43 -1.07 9.96
CA PRO A 81 9.34 -1.23 11.40
C PRO A 81 8.22 -2.20 11.83
N GLN A 82 8.34 -2.82 13.02
CA GLN A 82 7.38 -3.82 13.49
C GLN A 82 5.96 -3.28 13.59
N GLU A 83 5.78 -2.07 14.11
CA GLU A 83 4.48 -1.42 14.25
C GLU A 83 3.79 -1.19 12.90
N VAL A 84 4.58 -0.89 11.86
CA VAL A 84 4.07 -0.75 10.50
C VAL A 84 3.66 -2.12 9.94
N ARG A 85 4.43 -3.18 10.21
CA ARG A 85 4.07 -4.52 9.77
C ARG A 85 2.79 -5.02 10.46
N SER A 86 2.65 -4.81 11.77
CA SER A 86 1.44 -5.15 12.52
C SER A 86 0.23 -4.40 11.94
N PHE A 87 0.35 -3.08 11.77
CA PHE A 87 -0.65 -2.29 11.08
C PHE A 87 -1.05 -2.92 9.76
N LEU A 88 -0.11 -3.24 8.86
CA LEU A 88 -0.43 -3.78 7.55
C LEU A 88 -1.02 -5.20 7.57
N ALA A 89 -0.62 -6.04 8.52
CA ALA A 89 -1.08 -7.42 8.64
C ALA A 89 -2.56 -7.51 9.06
N ASP A 90 -3.00 -6.57 9.90
CA ASP A 90 -4.34 -6.60 10.49
C ASP A 90 -5.39 -5.94 9.58
N ARG A 91 -4.98 -5.35 8.44
CA ARG A 91 -5.88 -4.58 7.56
C ARG A 91 -6.34 -5.49 6.42
N ASP A 92 -7.53 -6.05 6.61
CA ASP A 92 -8.26 -6.73 5.55
C ASP A 92 -9.60 -6.05 5.27
N VAL A 93 -10.27 -6.54 4.22
CA VAL A 93 -11.58 -6.03 3.80
C VAL A 93 -12.70 -6.25 4.82
N SER A 94 -12.48 -7.04 5.87
CA SER A 94 -13.49 -7.32 6.90
C SER A 94 -13.72 -6.15 7.85
N LEU A 95 -12.77 -5.21 7.97
CA LEU A 95 -12.92 -3.99 8.76
C LEU A 95 -14.17 -3.18 8.41
N ARG A 96 -14.64 -3.25 7.16
CA ARG A 96 -15.87 -2.59 6.70
C ARG A 96 -17.15 -3.08 7.39
N TYR A 97 -17.08 -4.21 8.08
CA TYR A 97 -18.20 -4.81 8.81
C TYR A 97 -18.14 -4.55 10.32
N GLN A 98 -17.06 -3.92 10.79
CA GLN A 98 -16.89 -3.61 12.20
C GLN A 98 -17.54 -2.25 12.54
N LEU A 99 -18.11 -2.14 13.73
CA LEU A 99 -18.75 -0.91 14.22
C LEU A 99 -17.86 -0.13 15.20
N VAL A 100 -16.99 -0.85 15.92
CA VAL A 100 -16.08 -0.30 16.93
C VAL A 100 -14.67 -0.85 16.69
N LEU A 101 -13.67 -0.08 17.10
CA LEU A 101 -12.31 -0.59 17.16
C LEU A 101 -12.20 -1.57 18.34
N PRO A 102 -11.32 -2.59 18.24
CA PRO A 102 -10.93 -3.39 19.40
C PRO A 102 -10.40 -2.51 20.54
N GLU A 103 -10.62 -2.93 21.79
CA GLU A 103 -10.22 -2.15 22.97
C GLU A 103 -8.71 -1.94 23.09
N ASP A 104 -7.92 -2.81 22.48
CA ASP A 104 -6.46 -2.77 22.46
C ASP A 104 -5.88 -1.98 21.28
N VAL A 105 -6.72 -1.39 20.42
CA VAL A 105 -6.31 -0.60 19.26
C VAL A 105 -6.45 0.90 19.52
N GLU A 106 -5.31 1.56 19.65
CA GLU A 106 -5.22 3.02 19.73
C GLU A 106 -5.17 3.63 18.33
N ILE A 107 -6.19 4.43 17.99
CA ILE A 107 -6.33 5.04 16.65
C ILE A 107 -5.12 5.90 16.25
N GLU A 108 -4.47 6.57 17.21
CA GLU A 108 -3.32 7.42 16.92
C GLU A 108 -2.10 6.60 16.49
N ASP A 109 -1.89 5.43 17.08
CA ASP A 109 -0.80 4.52 16.71
C ASP A 109 -1.00 3.96 15.30
N GLU A 110 -2.25 3.65 14.95
CA GLU A 110 -2.68 3.23 13.62
C GLU A 110 -2.39 4.32 12.56
N ILE A 111 -2.76 5.56 12.86
CA ILE A 111 -2.50 6.73 11.99
C ILE A 111 -1.00 6.93 11.81
N VAL A 112 -0.21 6.83 12.88
CA VAL A 112 1.25 6.97 12.82
C VAL A 112 1.87 5.86 11.96
N ALA A 113 1.48 4.61 12.17
CA ALA A 113 1.97 3.47 11.41
C ALA A 113 1.65 3.60 9.91
N ALA A 114 0.40 3.95 9.58
CA ALA A 114 -0.03 4.19 8.19
C ALA A 114 0.78 5.31 7.53
N ASN A 115 0.97 6.45 8.21
CA ASN A 115 1.73 7.57 7.68
C ASN A 115 3.22 7.24 7.48
N ARG A 116 3.82 6.43 8.37
CA ARG A 116 5.20 5.92 8.21
C ARG A 116 5.31 5.06 6.95
N PHE A 117 4.34 4.17 6.72
CA PHE A 117 4.28 3.35 5.52
C PHE A 117 4.14 4.18 4.25
N VAL A 118 3.16 5.09 4.20
CA VAL A 118 2.94 5.99 3.07
C VAL A 118 4.20 6.79 2.74
N SER A 119 4.85 7.36 3.75
CA SER A 119 6.11 8.10 3.58
C SER A 119 7.22 7.22 3.01
N TRP A 120 7.27 5.95 3.41
CA TRP A 120 8.21 4.98 2.86
C TRP A 120 7.90 4.65 1.39
N CYS A 121 6.64 4.39 1.04
CA CYS A 121 6.20 4.12 -0.34
C CYS A 121 6.54 5.28 -1.27
N ILE A 122 6.21 6.51 -0.88
CA ILE A 122 6.52 7.72 -1.64
C ILE A 122 8.03 7.83 -1.91
N ARG A 123 8.88 7.52 -0.92
CA ARG A 123 10.34 7.50 -1.13
C ARG A 123 10.76 6.43 -2.14
N GLN A 124 10.14 5.25 -2.13
CA GLN A 124 10.46 4.20 -3.10
C GLN A 124 9.97 4.54 -4.51
N LEU A 125 8.78 5.11 -4.66
CA LEU A 125 8.23 5.53 -5.97
C LEU A 125 9.09 6.61 -6.63
N ARG A 126 9.64 7.52 -5.83
CA ARG A 126 10.53 8.60 -6.31
C ARG A 126 11.95 8.13 -6.63
N ARG A 127 12.37 6.95 -6.15
CA ARG A 127 13.66 6.37 -6.53
C ARG A 127 13.55 5.90 -7.98
N ARG A 128 14.36 6.49 -8.86
CA ARG A 128 14.50 5.99 -10.24
C ARG A 128 14.84 4.51 -10.18
N PRO A 129 14.15 3.63 -10.94
CA PRO A 129 14.60 2.27 -11.08
C PRO A 129 16.03 2.32 -11.61
N GLY A 130 17.00 1.93 -10.78
CA GLY A 130 18.37 1.76 -11.24
C GLY A 130 18.31 0.80 -12.41
N VAL A 131 18.78 1.26 -13.57
CA VAL A 131 18.93 0.50 -14.82
C VAL A 131 19.55 -0.85 -14.47
N HIS A 132 18.72 -1.87 -14.25
CA HIS A 132 19.18 -3.24 -14.18
C HIS A 132 19.49 -3.60 -15.62
N GLY A 133 20.78 -3.48 -15.94
CA GLY A 133 21.31 -3.57 -17.29
C GLY A 133 20.80 -4.81 -18.02
N THR A 134 20.23 -4.56 -19.18
CA THR A 134 20.26 -5.46 -20.33
C THR A 134 21.72 -5.83 -20.65
N LYS A 135 22.25 -6.85 -19.96
CA LYS A 135 23.46 -7.58 -20.36
C LYS A 135 23.18 -9.08 -20.33
N ALA A 136 22.30 -9.53 -21.21
CA ALA A 136 22.15 -10.96 -21.51
C ALA A 136 21.62 -11.17 -22.94
N GLN A 137 22.25 -10.58 -23.95
CA GLN A 137 22.09 -11.03 -25.34
C GLN A 137 23.19 -10.48 -26.27
N ARG A 138 24.44 -10.87 -26.01
CA ARG A 138 25.50 -10.90 -27.04
C ARG A 138 26.48 -12.04 -26.75
N ARG A 139 26.01 -13.28 -26.91
CA ARG A 139 26.84 -14.43 -27.27
C ARG A 139 26.02 -15.28 -28.22
N ASN A 140 26.18 -15.00 -29.51
CA ASN A 140 26.07 -15.92 -30.66
C ASN A 140 25.90 -15.08 -31.92
N ALA A 141 27.02 -14.68 -32.49
CA ALA A 141 27.15 -14.42 -33.92
C ALA A 141 28.63 -14.56 -34.27
N LEU A 142 28.92 -15.70 -34.90
CA LEU A 142 30.06 -16.06 -35.75
C LEU A 142 31.42 -16.25 -35.06
#